data_AF-A0A2V8PAK9-F1
#
_entry.id   AF-A0A2V8PAK9-F1
#
_cell.length_a   1.000
_cell.length_b   1.000
_cell.length_c   1.000
_cell.angle_alpha   90.00
_cell.angle_beta   90.00
_cell.angle_gamma   90.00
#
_symmetry.space_group_name_H-M   'P 1'
#
loop_
_entity.id
_entity.type
_entity.pdbx_description
1 polymer ?
#
loop_
_entity_poly.entity_id
_entity_poly.type
_entity_poly.pdbx_seq_one_letter_code
_entity_poly.pdbx_strand_id
1 'polypeptide(L)'
;MEPPGRERHGLAARSGERAGANESNALQQGGECAFTLIELLVVIAIIAILIGLLFPAFRAVQDQAKRTQAKNDLTQIVNAVNAYYTDYGKYPLVAADTTYGPGGTANNLLFNELRSTATATQNPRQIVFISPPSVKNPSNPRSGIALQATTINGISVAIGDFVDPWGTPYNVAIDGSYDNSVANPYGAQTTGGAGPDPVPSGVIGWSRGKDQTLGTNGDNVYRNPTTGAQSDDVISWQ
;
A
#
# COMPACT_ATOMS: atom_id res chain seq x y z
N MET A 1 -71.28 -1.41 -7.37
CA MET A 1 -72.30 -1.04 -8.36
C MET A 1 -71.65 -1.02 -9.72
N GLU A 2 -72.01 -1.98 -10.57
CA GLU A 2 -71.92 -1.91 -12.03
C GLU A 2 -73.20 -1.22 -12.59
N PRO A 3 -73.36 -1.00 -13.92
CA PRO A 3 -72.40 -0.50 -14.92
C PRO A 3 -73.04 0.68 -15.72
N PRO A 4 -73.37 0.63 -17.04
CA PRO A 4 -72.53 0.62 -18.26
C PRO A 4 -72.75 1.84 -19.21
N GLY A 5 -71.98 1.92 -20.31
CA GLY A 5 -72.29 2.67 -21.56
C GLY A 5 -71.06 2.69 -22.49
N ARG A 6 -71.03 2.30 -23.78
CA ARG A 6 -71.99 2.34 -24.92
C ARG A 6 -72.32 3.77 -25.39
N GLU A 7 -72.33 4.14 -26.68
CA GLU A 7 -72.09 3.44 -27.98
C GLU A 7 -70.97 4.17 -28.78
N ARG A 8 -70.21 3.59 -29.73
CA ARG A 8 -70.50 3.20 -31.15
C ARG A 8 -71.03 4.34 -32.06
N HIS A 9 -70.69 4.22 -33.35
CA HIS A 9 -70.85 5.15 -34.51
C HIS A 9 -69.73 6.20 -34.68
N GLY A 10 -69.19 6.46 -35.88
CA GLY A 10 -69.23 5.71 -37.15
C GLY A 10 -69.61 6.55 -38.39
N LEU A 11 -68.86 6.37 -39.49
CA LEU A 11 -68.96 7.11 -40.77
C LEU A 11 -68.59 8.62 -40.65
N ALA A 12 -68.03 9.30 -41.65
CA ALA A 12 -67.81 8.95 -43.06
C ALA A 12 -66.51 9.55 -43.61
N ALA A 13 -66.06 9.10 -44.78
CA ALA A 13 -64.91 9.69 -45.48
C ALA A 13 -65.29 10.99 -46.22
N ARG A 14 -64.31 11.88 -46.44
CA ARG A 14 -64.34 12.80 -47.56
C ARG A 14 -62.94 13.08 -48.12
N SER A 15 -62.82 13.02 -49.44
CA SER A 15 -61.62 13.41 -50.19
C SER A 15 -61.41 14.93 -50.12
N GLY A 16 -60.15 15.35 -50.23
CA GLY A 16 -59.70 16.74 -50.09
C GLY A 16 -58.29 16.95 -50.63
N GLU A 17 -58.06 16.59 -51.90
CA GLU A 17 -56.76 16.70 -52.56
C GLU A 17 -56.39 18.14 -52.93
N ARG A 18 -55.17 18.57 -52.57
CA ARG A 18 -54.34 19.72 -53.05
C ARG A 18 -53.34 20.10 -51.95
N ALA A 19 -52.17 20.66 -52.20
CA ALA A 19 -51.30 20.69 -53.39
C ALA A 19 -49.87 21.00 -52.90
N GLY A 20 -48.84 20.69 -53.67
CA GLY A 20 -47.45 20.74 -53.18
C GLY A 20 -46.86 22.15 -53.02
N ALA A 21 -46.01 22.30 -52.00
CA ALA A 21 -44.89 23.23 -51.99
C ALA A 21 -43.67 22.48 -51.41
N ASN A 22 -42.56 22.46 -52.15
CA ASN A 22 -41.31 21.81 -51.73
C ASN A 22 -40.31 22.90 -51.36
N GLU A 23 -40.00 23.04 -50.07
CA GLU A 23 -38.87 23.83 -49.60
C GLU A 23 -37.87 22.91 -48.90
N SER A 24 -36.70 22.78 -49.52
CA SER A 24 -35.69 21.78 -49.17
C SER A 24 -34.48 22.40 -48.50
N ASN A 25 -34.35 22.21 -47.18
CA ASN A 25 -33.13 22.43 -46.39
C ASN A 25 -33.22 21.61 -45.09
N ALA A 26 -32.15 21.00 -44.58
CA ALA A 26 -30.88 20.67 -45.21
C ALA A 26 -30.26 19.42 -44.56
N LEU A 27 -29.54 18.65 -45.36
CA LEU A 27 -28.63 17.53 -45.04
C LEU A 27 -28.22 17.37 -43.55
N GLN A 28 -29.05 16.69 -42.75
CA GLN A 28 -28.60 16.07 -41.50
C GLN A 28 -29.14 14.66 -41.30
N GLN A 29 -29.12 13.87 -42.39
CA GLN A 29 -28.97 12.42 -42.28
C GLN A 29 -27.56 12.14 -41.74
N GLY A 30 -27.42 12.18 -40.40
CA GLY A 30 -26.27 11.59 -39.74
C GLY A 30 -26.31 10.09 -40.01
N GLY A 31 -25.48 9.62 -40.95
CA GLY A 31 -25.49 8.22 -41.36
C GLY A 31 -25.18 7.32 -40.17
N GLU A 32 -26.14 6.47 -39.80
CA GLU A 32 -25.93 5.42 -38.81
C GLU A 32 -25.00 4.37 -39.43
N CYS A 33 -23.69 4.59 -39.28
CA CYS A 33 -22.65 3.70 -39.77
C CYS A 33 -22.80 2.31 -39.14
N ALA A 34 -23.39 1.37 -39.89
CA ALA A 34 -23.53 -0.02 -39.51
C ALA A 34 -22.14 -0.67 -39.35
N PHE A 35 -21.67 -0.70 -38.11
CA PHE A 35 -20.33 -1.16 -37.74
C PHE A 35 -20.12 -2.61 -38.21
N THR A 36 -19.05 -2.87 -38.99
CA THR A 36 -18.83 -4.22 -39.50
C THR A 36 -18.26 -5.14 -38.42
N LEU A 37 -18.55 -6.44 -38.53
CA LEU A 37 -17.95 -7.46 -37.67
C LEU A 37 -16.41 -7.47 -37.77
N ILE A 38 -15.84 -7.02 -38.89
CA ILE A 38 -14.39 -6.96 -39.11
C ILE A 38 -13.78 -5.81 -38.32
N GLU A 39 -14.38 -4.62 -38.32
CA GLU A 39 -13.92 -3.49 -37.50
C GLU A 39 -13.95 -3.83 -36.01
N LEU A 40 -15.02 -4.48 -35.54
CA LEU A 40 -15.12 -4.95 -34.16
C LEU A 40 -14.03 -5.99 -33.83
N LEU A 41 -13.78 -6.94 -34.72
CA LEU A 41 -12.78 -8.00 -34.57
C LEU A 41 -11.35 -7.42 -34.51
N VAL A 42 -11.03 -6.44 -35.36
CA VAL A 42 -9.74 -5.74 -35.33
C VAL A 42 -9.54 -4.98 -34.02
N VAL A 43 -10.57 -4.29 -33.52
CA VAL A 43 -10.48 -3.55 -32.24
C VAL A 43 -10.21 -4.50 -31.07
N ILE A 44 -10.93 -5.61 -30.94
CA ILE A 44 -10.67 -6.57 -29.85
C ILE A 44 -9.31 -7.27 -29.99
N ALA A 45 -8.83 -7.52 -31.22
CA ALA A 45 -7.51 -8.08 -31.45
C ALA A 45 -6.38 -7.13 -31.01
N ILE A 46 -6.50 -5.83 -31.32
CA ILE A 46 -5.55 -4.80 -30.86
C ILE A 46 -5.56 -4.69 -29.33
N ILE A 47 -6.74 -4.67 -28.70
CA ILE A 47 -6.87 -4.64 -27.24
C ILE A 47 -6.22 -5.88 -26.59
N ALA A 48 -6.43 -7.08 -27.16
CA ALA A 48 -5.83 -8.31 -26.67
C ALA A 48 -4.29 -8.29 -26.75
N ILE A 49 -3.72 -7.76 -27.84
CA ILE A 49 -2.27 -7.59 -27.99
C ILE A 49 -1.73 -6.61 -26.94
N LEU A 50 -2.37 -5.44 -26.77
CA LEU A 50 -1.95 -4.43 -25.79
C LEU A 50 -1.98 -4.96 -24.35
N ILE A 51 -3.05 -5.65 -23.96
CA ILE A 51 -3.17 -6.26 -22.61
C ILE A 51 -2.14 -7.39 -22.44
N GLY A 52 -1.92 -8.22 -23.47
CA GLY A 52 -0.95 -9.31 -23.43
C GLY A 52 0.49 -8.84 -23.20
N LEU A 53 0.88 -7.70 -23.78
CA LEU A 53 2.18 -7.07 -23.55
C LEU A 53 2.28 -6.38 -22.18
N LEU A 54 1.19 -5.81 -21.67
CA LEU A 54 1.17 -5.03 -20.43
C LEU A 54 1.11 -5.89 -19.15
N PHE A 55 0.44 -7.04 -19.21
CA PHE A 55 0.21 -7.92 -18.05
C PHE A 55 1.48 -8.39 -17.31
N PRO A 56 2.57 -8.86 -17.95
CA PRO A 56 3.77 -9.31 -17.23
C PRO A 56 4.48 -8.16 -16.49
N ALA A 57 4.56 -6.97 -17.11
CA ALA A 57 5.22 -5.80 -16.52
C ALA A 57 4.52 -5.31 -15.23
N PHE A 58 3.19 -5.44 -15.17
CA PHE A 58 2.38 -4.97 -14.04
C PHE A 58 2.78 -5.58 -12.69
N ARG A 59 3.25 -6.84 -12.66
CA ARG A 59 3.67 -7.50 -11.41
C ARG A 59 4.92 -6.87 -10.80
N ALA A 60 5.90 -6.50 -11.62
CA ALA A 60 7.10 -5.81 -11.15
C ALA A 60 6.76 -4.42 -10.59
N VAL A 61 5.85 -3.68 -11.26
CA VAL A 61 5.36 -2.38 -10.78
C VAL A 61 4.63 -2.51 -9.44
N GLN A 62 3.82 -3.56 -9.24
CA GLN A 62 3.15 -3.81 -7.95
C GLN A 62 4.14 -4.07 -6.81
N ASP A 63 5.14 -4.92 -7.01
CA ASP A 63 6.12 -5.22 -5.94
C ASP A 63 7.10 -4.05 -5.72
N GLN A 64 7.41 -3.23 -6.73
CA GLN A 64 8.14 -1.98 -6.55
C GLN A 64 7.33 -0.95 -5.76
N ALA A 65 6.03 -0.80 -6.03
CA ALA A 65 5.17 0.13 -5.28
C ALA A 65 5.11 -0.23 -3.79
N LYS A 66 5.14 -1.52 -3.43
CA LYS A 66 5.28 -1.99 -2.05
C LYS A 66 6.60 -1.55 -1.42
N ARG A 67 7.74 -1.76 -2.10
CA ARG A 67 9.06 -1.30 -1.60
C ARG A 67 9.09 0.21 -1.37
N THR A 68 8.54 0.99 -2.31
CA THR A 68 8.42 2.44 -2.18
C THR A 68 7.52 2.84 -0.99
N GLN A 69 6.38 2.16 -0.79
CA GLN A 69 5.56 2.37 0.41
C GLN A 69 6.35 2.04 1.70
N ALA A 70 7.01 0.89 1.76
CA ALA A 70 7.77 0.48 2.94
C ALA A 70 8.91 1.45 3.29
N LYS A 71 9.63 2.00 2.30
CA LYS A 71 10.67 3.03 2.54
C LYS A 71 10.06 4.33 3.07
N ASN A 72 8.88 4.72 2.59
CA ASN A 72 8.15 5.89 3.08
C ASN A 72 7.60 5.68 4.51
N ASP A 73 7.08 4.49 4.81
CA ASP A 73 6.62 4.12 6.16
C ASP A 73 7.81 4.11 7.13
N LEU A 74 8.93 3.48 6.79
CA LEU A 74 10.16 3.46 7.59
C LEU A 74 10.74 4.85 7.84
N THR A 75 10.68 5.74 6.85
CA THR A 75 11.07 7.16 7.05
C THR A 75 10.15 7.86 8.06
N GLN A 76 8.84 7.63 8.01
CA GLN A 76 7.90 8.18 9.00
C GLN A 76 8.13 7.59 10.40
N ILE A 77 8.45 6.30 10.50
CA ILE A 77 8.77 5.61 11.77
C ILE A 77 10.02 6.22 12.43
N VAL A 78 11.11 6.33 11.69
CA VAL A 78 12.37 6.96 12.16
C VAL A 78 12.14 8.41 12.58
N ASN A 79 11.42 9.19 11.77
CA ASN A 79 11.11 10.58 12.09
C ASN A 79 10.23 10.70 13.35
N ALA A 80 9.27 9.79 13.57
CA ALA A 80 8.42 9.78 14.76
C ALA A 80 9.19 9.46 16.04
N VAL A 81 10.14 8.51 16.00
CA VAL A 81 11.02 8.20 17.15
C VAL A 81 11.97 9.36 17.45
N ASN A 82 12.54 10.00 16.41
CA ASN A 82 13.38 11.18 16.59
C ASN A 82 12.59 12.40 17.09
N ALA A 83 11.33 12.58 16.65
CA ALA A 83 10.45 13.62 17.18
C ALA A 83 10.09 13.37 18.65
N TYR A 84 9.82 12.11 19.04
CA TYR A 84 9.62 11.73 20.44
C TYR A 84 10.85 12.06 21.30
N TYR A 85 12.05 11.70 20.84
CA TYR A 85 13.30 12.08 21.51
C TYR A 85 13.46 13.61 21.63
N THR A 86 13.07 14.35 20.59
CA THR A 86 13.12 15.83 20.58
C THR A 86 12.16 16.46 21.60
N ASP A 87 10.94 15.93 21.75
CA ASP A 87 9.92 16.45 22.68
C ASP A 87 10.11 16.02 24.14
N TYR A 88 10.86 14.93 24.41
CA TYR A 88 10.99 14.31 25.74
C TYR A 88 12.41 14.09 26.25
N GLY A 89 13.46 14.30 25.44
CA GLY A 89 14.87 14.10 25.83
C GLY A 89 15.26 12.64 26.11
N LYS A 90 14.42 11.68 25.72
CA LYS A 90 14.61 10.24 25.86
C LYS A 90 13.86 9.50 24.75
N TYR A 91 14.34 8.32 24.36
CA TYR A 91 13.63 7.47 23.41
C TYR A 91 12.40 6.79 24.04
N PRO A 92 11.41 6.37 23.23
CA PRO A 92 10.20 5.71 23.74
C PRO A 92 10.52 4.29 24.25
N LEU A 93 10.02 3.97 25.45
CA LEU A 93 9.97 2.61 26.04
C LEU A 93 11.31 1.84 26.20
N VAL A 94 12.47 2.48 26.00
CA VAL A 94 13.80 1.85 26.16
C VAL A 94 14.54 2.28 27.44
N ALA A 95 15.32 1.35 27.98
CA ALA A 95 16.33 1.59 29.02
C ALA A 95 17.70 0.93 28.70
N ALA A 96 17.75 0.23 27.56
CA ALA A 96 18.88 -0.40 26.90
C ALA A 96 18.44 -0.72 25.46
N ASP A 97 19.37 -1.02 24.57
CA ASP A 97 19.09 -1.18 23.13
C ASP A 97 18.02 -2.25 22.88
N THR A 98 16.99 -1.88 22.12
CA THR A 98 15.80 -2.71 21.97
C THR A 98 15.34 -2.75 20.51
N THR A 99 15.17 -3.96 19.99
CA THR A 99 14.44 -4.20 18.73
C THR A 99 12.98 -4.51 19.02
N TYR A 100 12.08 -3.68 18.49
CA TYR A 100 10.66 -3.94 18.38
C TYR A 100 10.36 -4.64 17.05
N GLY A 101 9.43 -5.60 17.00
CA GLY A 101 9.09 -6.35 15.79
C GLY A 101 9.22 -7.87 15.94
N PRO A 102 9.04 -8.64 14.85
CA PRO A 102 9.08 -10.09 14.89
C PRO A 102 10.41 -10.63 15.41
N GLY A 103 10.37 -11.47 16.45
CA GLY A 103 11.56 -12.01 17.12
C GLY A 103 12.20 -11.08 18.17
N GLY A 104 11.62 -9.90 18.43
CA GLY A 104 12.05 -8.97 19.48
C GLY A 104 10.89 -8.59 20.42
N THR A 105 10.94 -7.37 20.95
CA THR A 105 9.86 -6.77 21.75
C THR A 105 8.61 -6.55 20.88
N ALA A 106 7.41 -6.66 21.46
CA ALA A 106 6.17 -6.52 20.71
C ALA A 106 6.04 -5.14 20.03
N ASN A 107 5.79 -5.15 18.72
CA ASN A 107 5.78 -3.97 17.85
C ASN A 107 4.71 -2.95 18.29
N ASN A 108 3.51 -3.42 18.61
CA ASN A 108 2.41 -2.60 19.10
C ASN A 108 2.73 -1.77 20.36
N LEU A 109 3.71 -2.13 21.19
CA LEU A 109 4.08 -1.31 22.35
C LEU A 109 4.65 0.04 21.90
N LEU A 110 5.64 0.02 20.99
CA LEU A 110 6.22 1.22 20.39
C LEU A 110 5.16 2.03 19.62
N PHE A 111 4.34 1.36 18.81
CA PHE A 111 3.36 2.08 17.98
C PHE A 111 2.16 2.61 18.74
N ASN A 112 1.72 1.97 19.83
CA ASN A 112 0.73 2.57 20.72
C ASN A 112 1.29 3.81 21.43
N GLU A 113 2.58 3.83 21.79
CA GLU A 113 3.22 5.00 22.40
C GLU A 113 3.31 6.18 21.43
N LEU A 114 3.85 5.95 20.22
CA LEU A 114 4.01 6.95 19.17
C LEU A 114 2.67 7.48 18.62
N ARG A 115 1.60 6.69 18.72
CA ARG A 115 0.22 7.08 18.35
C ARG A 115 -0.59 7.69 19.51
N SER A 116 -0.02 7.79 20.72
CA SER A 116 -0.73 8.17 21.94
C SER A 116 -1.97 7.31 22.25
N THR A 117 -1.94 6.02 21.89
CA THR A 117 -2.94 5.01 22.28
C THR A 117 -2.49 4.08 23.41
N ALA A 118 -1.26 4.26 23.92
CA ALA A 118 -0.77 3.67 25.16
C ALA A 118 -1.23 4.46 26.41
N THR A 119 -0.94 3.94 27.61
CA THR A 119 -1.11 4.67 28.87
C THR A 119 -0.18 5.89 28.89
N ALA A 120 -0.69 7.07 29.22
CA ALA A 120 0.02 8.36 29.17
C ALA A 120 1.12 8.54 30.26
N THR A 121 1.80 7.47 30.66
CA THR A 121 2.93 7.48 31.62
C THR A 121 4.25 7.85 30.93
N GLN A 122 4.44 7.48 29.67
CA GLN A 122 5.66 7.78 28.92
C GLN A 122 5.48 9.02 28.02
N ASN A 123 4.33 9.13 27.34
CA ASN A 123 3.84 10.31 26.61
C ASN A 123 2.73 11.08 27.38
N PRO A 124 3.04 11.80 28.48
CA PRO A 124 2.05 12.50 29.29
C PRO A 124 1.40 13.72 28.61
N ARG A 125 1.99 14.23 27.51
CA ARG A 125 1.40 15.31 26.70
C ARG A 125 0.45 14.79 25.60
N GLN A 126 0.26 13.47 25.50
CA GLN A 126 -0.61 12.79 24.52
C GLN A 126 -0.35 13.21 23.06
N ILE A 127 0.94 13.36 22.70
CA ILE A 127 1.37 13.80 21.37
C ILE A 127 1.31 12.62 20.39
N VAL A 128 0.69 12.84 19.23
CA VAL A 128 0.66 11.87 18.13
C VAL A 128 1.85 12.13 17.22
N PHE A 129 2.92 11.33 17.38
CA PHE A 129 4.15 11.43 16.58
C PHE A 129 4.01 10.74 15.21
N ILE A 130 3.11 9.75 15.10
CA ILE A 130 2.80 9.08 13.83
C ILE A 130 1.31 8.74 13.76
N SER A 131 0.70 8.91 12.58
CA SER A 131 -0.72 8.55 12.35
C SER A 131 -0.88 7.72 11.07
N PRO A 132 -0.31 6.51 11.01
CA PRO A 132 -0.49 5.60 9.88
C PRO A 132 -1.95 5.11 9.82
N PRO A 133 -2.48 4.85 8.62
CA PRO A 133 -3.83 4.31 8.45
C PRO A 133 -3.95 2.90 9.03
N SER A 134 -5.17 2.50 9.39
CA SER A 134 -5.47 1.12 9.76
C SER A 134 -5.50 0.19 8.54
N VAL A 135 -5.19 -1.09 8.73
CA VAL A 135 -5.23 -2.10 7.65
C VAL A 135 -6.63 -2.24 7.04
N LYS A 136 -6.70 -2.38 5.72
CA LYS A 136 -7.97 -2.49 4.98
C LYS A 136 -8.69 -3.83 5.18
N ASN A 137 -7.96 -4.88 5.54
CA ASN A 137 -8.48 -6.19 5.86
C ASN A 137 -7.86 -6.63 7.20
N PRO A 138 -8.62 -6.67 8.31
CA PRO A 138 -8.07 -7.03 9.62
C PRO A 138 -7.53 -8.46 9.70
N SER A 139 -8.14 -9.41 8.97
CA SER A 139 -7.78 -10.84 9.05
C SER A 139 -6.59 -11.22 8.16
N ASN A 140 -6.32 -10.42 7.11
CA ASN A 140 -5.09 -10.46 6.31
C ASN A 140 -4.49 -9.05 6.22
N PRO A 141 -3.84 -8.56 7.29
CA PRO A 141 -3.30 -7.21 7.37
C PRO A 141 -2.23 -6.98 6.29
N ARG A 142 -2.28 -5.80 5.67
CA ARG A 142 -1.31 -5.27 4.68
C ARG A 142 -1.32 -3.75 4.81
N SER A 143 -0.14 -3.13 4.91
CA SER A 143 0.08 -1.68 4.92
C SER A 143 -0.80 -0.93 5.94
N GLY A 144 -0.40 -0.88 7.20
CA GLY A 144 -1.06 -0.07 8.23
C GLY A 144 -1.14 -0.73 9.61
N ILE A 145 -1.90 -0.12 10.52
CA ILE A 145 -2.09 -0.61 11.89
C ILE A 145 -3.08 -1.78 11.92
N ALA A 146 -2.65 -2.90 12.49
CA ALA A 146 -3.46 -4.10 12.66
C ALA A 146 -4.63 -3.88 13.65
N LEU A 147 -5.84 -4.19 13.19
CA LEU A 147 -7.09 -4.06 13.96
C LEU A 147 -7.56 -5.37 14.62
N GLN A 148 -6.95 -6.50 14.24
CA GLN A 148 -7.28 -7.84 14.72
C GLN A 148 -5.97 -8.61 14.92
N ALA A 149 -5.88 -9.42 15.98
CA ALA A 149 -4.76 -10.33 16.14
C ALA A 149 -4.89 -11.52 15.16
N THR A 150 -3.80 -11.85 14.46
CA THR A 150 -3.77 -12.91 13.44
C THR A 150 -2.35 -13.46 13.28
N THR A 151 -2.17 -14.48 12.43
CA THR A 151 -0.85 -15.07 12.12
C THR A 151 -0.70 -15.15 10.61
N ILE A 152 0.33 -14.50 10.06
CA ILE A 152 0.66 -14.51 8.64
C ILE A 152 1.96 -15.30 8.46
N ASN A 153 1.90 -16.40 7.70
CA ASN A 153 3.04 -17.28 7.40
C ASN A 153 3.84 -17.75 8.64
N GLY A 154 3.17 -17.91 9.79
CA GLY A 154 3.78 -18.29 11.07
C GLY A 154 4.24 -17.11 11.93
N ILE A 155 4.21 -15.87 11.42
CA ILE A 155 4.52 -14.66 12.17
C ILE A 155 3.24 -14.11 12.79
N SER A 156 3.23 -13.98 14.13
CA SER A 156 2.13 -13.37 14.87
C SER A 156 2.06 -11.86 14.63
N VAL A 157 0.84 -11.36 14.44
CA VAL A 157 0.50 -9.94 14.33
C VAL A 157 -0.48 -9.61 15.45
N ALA A 158 -0.12 -8.67 16.31
CA ALA A 158 -0.95 -8.20 17.42
C ALA A 158 -1.79 -6.97 17.04
N ILE A 159 -2.86 -6.70 17.79
CA ILE A 159 -3.63 -5.45 17.64
C ILE A 159 -2.71 -4.27 17.99
N GLY A 160 -2.65 -3.28 17.12
CA GLY A 160 -1.78 -2.11 17.25
C GLY A 160 -0.41 -2.24 16.55
N ASP A 161 -0.04 -3.41 16.01
CA ASP A 161 1.19 -3.56 15.24
C ASP A 161 1.12 -2.72 13.95
N PHE A 162 2.21 -2.03 13.58
CA PHE A 162 2.33 -1.40 12.26
C PHE A 162 2.92 -2.41 11.27
N VAL A 163 2.06 -2.83 10.34
CA VAL A 163 2.30 -3.90 9.37
C VAL A 163 2.68 -3.34 8.00
N ASP A 164 3.69 -3.96 7.39
CA ASP A 164 4.21 -3.66 6.07
C ASP A 164 3.27 -4.14 4.92
N PRO A 165 3.59 -3.85 3.63
CA PRO A 165 2.77 -4.29 2.51
C PRO A 165 2.73 -5.81 2.26
N TRP A 166 3.57 -6.58 2.95
CA TRP A 166 3.67 -8.05 2.85
C TRP A 166 3.09 -8.78 4.07
N GLY A 167 2.52 -8.05 5.02
CA GLY A 167 1.74 -8.59 6.14
C GLY A 167 2.58 -8.87 7.39
N THR A 168 3.80 -8.37 7.44
CA THR A 168 4.74 -8.50 8.56
C THR A 168 4.81 -7.20 9.38
N PRO A 169 4.82 -7.22 10.71
CA PRO A 169 5.11 -6.03 11.49
C PRO A 169 6.53 -5.51 11.20
N TYR A 170 6.70 -4.19 11.04
CA TYR A 170 8.04 -3.60 10.85
C TYR A 170 8.96 -3.95 12.02
N ASN A 171 10.25 -4.16 11.73
CA ASN A 171 11.28 -4.19 12.76
C ASN A 171 11.82 -2.75 12.97
N VAL A 172 12.01 -2.35 14.23
CA VAL A 172 12.56 -1.04 14.62
C VAL A 172 13.53 -1.24 15.77
N ALA A 173 14.80 -0.90 15.60
CA ALA A 173 15.79 -0.94 16.66
C ALA A 173 16.13 0.48 17.11
N ILE A 174 16.19 0.67 18.42
CA ILE A 174 16.39 1.95 19.09
C ILE A 174 17.59 1.81 20.04
N ASP A 175 18.51 2.77 19.96
CA ASP A 175 19.60 2.97 20.91
C ASP A 175 18.99 3.35 22.27
N GLY A 176 19.17 2.48 23.27
CA GLY A 176 18.79 2.75 24.66
C GLY A 176 19.99 3.09 25.53
N SER A 177 21.21 2.96 24.99
CA SER A 177 22.48 3.31 25.64
C SER A 177 22.83 4.80 25.53
N TYR A 178 22.31 5.47 24.50
CA TYR A 178 22.61 6.84 24.06
C TYR A 178 24.06 7.04 23.56
N ASP A 179 24.67 6.01 22.96
CA ASP A 179 25.97 6.09 22.27
C ASP A 179 25.86 6.52 20.78
N ASN A 180 24.64 6.68 20.26
CA ASN A 180 24.30 6.94 18.85
C ASN A 180 24.82 5.85 17.90
N SER A 181 24.79 4.60 18.35
CA SER A 181 25.04 3.42 17.53
C SER A 181 23.96 2.37 17.74
N VAL A 182 23.55 1.70 16.66
CA VAL A 182 22.64 0.55 16.75
C VAL A 182 23.22 -0.60 15.94
N ALA A 183 23.32 -1.78 16.56
CA ALA A 183 23.83 -2.99 15.92
C ALA A 183 23.07 -3.27 14.60
N ASN A 184 23.82 -3.53 13.52
CA ASN A 184 23.22 -3.80 12.22
C ASN A 184 22.65 -5.23 12.21
N PRO A 185 21.34 -5.44 12.00
CA PRO A 185 20.75 -6.78 12.01
C PRO A 185 21.30 -7.67 10.88
N TYR A 186 21.93 -7.09 9.85
CA TYR A 186 22.57 -7.80 8.75
C TYR A 186 24.10 -7.94 8.93
N GLY A 187 24.66 -7.46 10.05
CA GLY A 187 26.10 -7.40 10.29
C GLY A 187 26.85 -6.36 9.43
N ALA A 188 28.18 -6.42 9.46
CA ALA A 188 29.07 -5.49 8.76
C ALA A 188 29.12 -5.68 7.24
N GLN A 189 29.16 -4.59 6.47
CA GLN A 189 29.34 -4.62 5.00
C GLN A 189 30.56 -5.41 4.54
N THR A 190 31.65 -5.45 5.32
CA THR A 190 32.86 -6.24 5.04
C THR A 190 32.60 -7.76 5.03
N THR A 191 31.60 -8.23 5.78
CA THR A 191 31.12 -9.62 5.78
C THR A 191 29.86 -9.83 4.93
N GLY A 192 29.48 -8.84 4.11
CA GLY A 192 28.26 -8.90 3.31
C GLY A 192 26.99 -8.40 4.02
N GLY A 193 27.13 -7.51 5.00
CA GLY A 193 26.02 -6.85 5.68
C GLY A 193 25.53 -5.55 5.06
N ALA A 194 24.48 -4.97 5.64
CA ALA A 194 23.73 -3.84 5.09
C ALA A 194 24.36 -2.48 5.45
N GLY A 195 25.58 -2.22 5.01
CA GLY A 195 26.33 -1.01 5.37
C GLY A 195 27.13 -1.14 6.67
N PRO A 196 27.42 -0.04 7.39
CA PRO A 196 28.25 -0.08 8.59
C PRO A 196 27.58 -0.88 9.71
N ASP A 197 28.41 -1.44 10.60
CA ASP A 197 27.98 -2.13 11.80
C ASP A 197 28.94 -1.75 12.95
N PRO A 198 28.47 -1.08 14.02
CA PRO A 198 27.10 -0.58 14.19
C PRO A 198 26.73 0.53 13.20
N VAL A 199 25.44 0.77 13.03
CA VAL A 199 24.89 1.91 12.26
C VAL A 199 24.93 3.17 13.12
N PRO A 200 25.51 4.30 12.67
CA PRO A 200 25.68 5.51 13.48
C PRO A 200 24.39 6.37 13.54
N SER A 201 23.30 5.80 14.06
CA SER A 201 21.99 6.43 14.20
C SER A 201 21.27 5.85 15.42
N GLY A 202 20.79 6.68 16.34
CA GLY A 202 20.03 6.22 17.53
C GLY A 202 18.69 5.53 17.26
N VAL A 203 18.23 5.49 16.00
CA VAL A 203 17.13 4.62 15.57
C VAL A 203 17.34 4.13 14.13
N ILE A 204 16.99 2.86 13.89
CA ILE A 204 16.91 2.23 12.56
C ILE A 204 15.64 1.40 12.42
N GLY A 205 15.15 1.21 11.19
CA GLY A 205 13.97 0.39 10.93
C GLY A 205 14.05 -0.37 9.62
N TRP A 206 13.42 -1.54 9.56
CA TRP A 206 13.40 -2.43 8.39
C TRP A 206 12.12 -3.26 8.24
N SER A 207 11.89 -3.75 7.01
CA SER A 207 10.91 -4.76 6.65
C SER A 207 11.62 -5.90 5.92
N ARG A 208 11.16 -7.13 6.18
CA ARG A 208 11.69 -8.39 5.64
C ARG A 208 11.08 -8.78 4.28
N GLY A 209 10.68 -7.78 3.51
CA GLY A 209 10.11 -7.96 2.19
C GLY A 209 8.93 -8.95 2.15
N LYS A 210 8.93 -9.73 1.07
CA LYS A 210 7.94 -10.72 0.63
C LYS A 210 8.28 -12.14 1.09
N ASP A 211 9.55 -12.46 1.24
CA ASP A 211 10.02 -13.77 1.75
C ASP A 211 10.01 -13.87 3.29
N GLN A 212 9.93 -12.71 3.97
CA GLN A 212 9.82 -12.56 5.44
C GLN A 212 11.04 -13.09 6.23
N THR A 213 12.14 -13.32 5.52
CA THR A 213 13.45 -13.74 6.02
C THR A 213 14.36 -12.51 6.14
N LEU A 214 15.54 -12.64 6.75
CA LEU A 214 16.48 -11.51 6.88
C LEU A 214 17.62 -11.70 5.86
N GLY A 215 17.60 -10.95 4.76
CA GLY A 215 18.49 -11.15 3.62
C GLY A 215 19.82 -10.36 3.69
N THR A 216 20.95 -11.03 3.45
CA THR A 216 22.30 -10.46 3.42
C THR A 216 22.73 -9.98 2.01
N ASN A 217 24.03 -9.74 1.76
CA ASN A 217 24.61 -9.55 0.42
C ASN A 217 24.84 -10.87 -0.34
N GLY A 218 24.20 -11.97 0.06
CA GLY A 218 23.83 -13.05 -0.87
C GLY A 218 22.47 -12.81 -1.53
N ASP A 219 21.68 -11.86 -1.01
CA ASP A 219 20.24 -11.97 -1.08
C ASP A 219 19.60 -10.91 -1.98
N ASN A 220 19.66 -9.58 -1.75
CA ASN A 220 19.41 -8.56 -2.82
C ASN A 220 19.83 -7.14 -2.49
N VAL A 221 19.12 -6.56 -1.51
CA VAL A 221 18.80 -5.12 -1.40
C VAL A 221 20.06 -4.27 -1.41
N TYR A 222 21.15 -4.92 -1.03
CA TYR A 222 22.52 -4.50 -1.09
C TYR A 222 23.14 -5.18 -2.32
N ARG A 223 23.26 -4.42 -3.41
CA ARG A 223 24.00 -4.86 -4.61
C ARG A 223 25.47 -5.06 -4.23
N ASN A 224 25.83 -6.28 -3.87
CA ASN A 224 27.22 -6.68 -3.71
C ASN A 224 27.97 -6.36 -5.02
N PRO A 225 28.97 -5.45 -5.01
CA PRO A 225 29.64 -5.01 -6.24
C PRO A 225 30.46 -6.13 -6.91
N THR A 226 30.68 -7.24 -6.20
CA THR A 226 31.49 -8.38 -6.62
C THR A 226 30.66 -9.60 -7.03
N THR A 227 29.39 -9.75 -6.60
CA THR A 227 28.60 -11.01 -6.79
C THR A 227 27.15 -10.87 -7.31
N GLY A 228 26.39 -9.84 -6.97
CA GLY A 228 25.15 -9.44 -7.68
C GLY A 228 23.81 -10.22 -7.52
N ALA A 229 23.56 -11.00 -6.45
CA ALA A 229 22.33 -11.80 -6.26
C ALA A 229 21.09 -11.03 -5.70
N GLN A 230 19.83 -11.55 -5.80
CA GLN A 230 18.52 -10.83 -5.60
C GLN A 230 17.24 -11.71 -5.24
N SER A 231 16.26 -11.68 -4.28
CA SER A 231 15.69 -11.08 -2.96
C SER A 231 15.01 -9.67 -2.82
N ASP A 232 14.64 -9.19 -1.59
CA ASP A 232 13.50 -8.23 -1.41
C ASP A 232 13.28 -7.32 -0.15
N ASP A 233 14.09 -7.31 0.92
CA ASP A 233 13.96 -6.41 2.10
C ASP A 233 13.89 -4.87 1.82
N VAL A 234 13.61 -4.07 2.86
CA VAL A 234 13.69 -2.59 2.83
C VAL A 234 14.22 -2.05 4.17
N ILE A 235 15.18 -1.11 4.14
CA ILE A 235 15.80 -0.52 5.35
C ILE A 235 15.80 1.01 5.35
N SER A 236 15.92 1.63 6.54
CA SER A 236 15.93 3.08 6.70
C SER A 236 17.28 3.75 6.42
N TRP A 237 18.41 3.10 6.72
CA TRP A 237 19.75 3.72 6.82
C TRP A 237 20.62 3.65 5.55
N GLN A 238 19.98 3.68 4.38
CA GLN A 238 20.58 3.83 3.04
C GLN A 238 19.80 4.87 2.22
#